data_AF-A0A6J7ANN9-F1
#
_entry.id   AF-A0A6J7ANN9-F1
#
_cell.length_a   1.000
_cell.length_b   1.000
_cell.length_c   1.000
_cell.angle_alpha   90.00
_cell.angle_beta   90.00
_cell.angle_gamma   90.00
#
_symmetry.space_group_name_H-M   'P 1'
#
loop_
_entity.id
_entity.type
_entity.pdbx_description
1 polymer ?
#
loop_
_entity_poly.entity_id
_entity_poly.type
_entity_poly.pdbx_seq_one_letter_code
_entity_poly.pdbx_strand_id
1 'polypeptide(L)'
;MSRGKGARKPCDVQQARQRLVDARQFLEAAELLDAPDVVATCAIHAAIAAADAITCHALGERSSDGDHLSAVDLLRQVDASLATALKRALDRKTQAGYESVDVSAADATSCVRWARQLLAAAEARLEA
;
A
#
# COMPACT_ATOMS: atom_id res chain seq x y z
N MET A 1 -1.62 23.81 -15.01
CA MET A 1 -1.33 23.63 -13.58
C MET A 1 -0.53 22.35 -13.42
N SER A 2 0.78 22.43 -13.14
CA SER A 2 1.58 21.24 -12.84
C SER A 2 1.03 20.66 -11.55
N ARG A 3 0.50 19.43 -11.56
CA ARG A 3 0.25 18.68 -10.32
C ARG A 3 1.56 18.69 -9.54
N GLY A 4 1.58 19.36 -8.39
CA GLY A 4 2.75 19.35 -7.51
C GLY A 4 3.08 17.89 -7.19
N LYS A 5 4.37 17.52 -7.17
CA LYS A 5 4.80 16.22 -6.66
C LYS A 5 4.15 16.06 -5.27
N GLY A 6 3.35 15.02 -5.08
CA GLY A 6 2.69 14.75 -3.79
C GLY A 6 3.71 14.70 -2.66
N ALA A 7 3.27 14.99 -1.43
CA ALA A 7 4.17 15.17 -0.30
C ALA A 7 4.96 13.88 -0.01
N ARG A 8 6.28 14.00 0.12
CA ARG A 8 7.21 12.92 0.45
C ARG A 8 7.99 13.28 1.71
N LYS A 9 8.53 12.27 2.39
CA LYS A 9 9.46 12.47 3.49
C LYS A 9 10.62 11.48 3.46
N PRO A 10 11.81 11.89 3.93
CA PRO A 10 12.94 11.00 4.09
C PRO A 10 12.62 9.86 5.05
N CYS A 11 13.27 8.72 4.83
CA CYS A 11 13.28 7.62 5.78
C CYS A 11 14.56 6.78 5.70
N ASP A 12 14.84 6.09 6.81
CA ASP A 12 15.95 5.15 6.93
C ASP A 12 15.48 3.68 6.85
N VAL A 13 16.45 2.76 6.89
CA VAL A 13 16.20 1.32 6.82
C VAL A 13 15.42 0.79 8.02
N GLN A 14 15.55 1.40 9.20
CA GLN A 14 14.81 0.98 10.39
C GLN A 14 13.33 1.34 10.25
N GLN A 15 13.05 2.53 9.72
CA GLN A 15 11.70 2.95 9.36
C GLN A 15 11.12 2.09 8.24
N ALA A 16 11.93 1.66 7.25
CA ALA A 16 11.50 0.71 6.23
C ALA A 16 11.04 -0.63 6.86
N ARG A 17 11.82 -1.17 7.80
CA ARG A 17 11.46 -2.39 8.55
C ARG A 17 10.20 -2.23 9.39
N GLN A 18 10.00 -1.08 10.02
CA GLN A 18 8.76 -0.81 10.75
C GLN A 18 7.55 -0.83 9.81
N ARG A 19 7.67 -0.24 8.60
CA ARG A 19 6.59 -0.29 7.60
C ARG A 19 6.32 -1.70 7.10
N LEU A 20 7.34 -2.56 7.03
CA LEU A 20 7.15 -3.98 6.72
C LEU A 20 6.33 -4.69 7.81
N VAL A 21 6.61 -4.41 9.09
CA VAL A 21 5.82 -4.94 10.21
C VAL A 21 4.36 -4.47 10.12
N ASP A 22 4.14 -3.17 9.90
CA ASP A 22 2.79 -2.63 9.75
C ASP A 22 2.04 -3.31 8.58
N ALA A 23 2.73 -3.56 7.46
CA ALA A 23 2.15 -4.22 6.29
C ALA A 23 1.67 -5.64 6.60
N ARG A 24 2.45 -6.41 7.38
CA ARG A 24 2.06 -7.75 7.85
C ARG A 24 0.83 -7.70 8.73
N GLN A 25 0.82 -6.81 9.72
CA GLN A 25 -0.30 -6.68 10.66
C GLN A 25 -1.60 -6.30 9.97
N PHE A 26 -1.55 -5.36 9.00
CA PHE A 26 -2.73 -5.01 8.22
C PHE A 26 -3.21 -6.14 7.32
N LEU A 27 -2.30 -6.91 6.72
CA LEU A 27 -2.68 -8.03 5.87
C LEU A 27 -3.28 -9.17 6.71
N GLU A 28 -2.68 -9.51 7.85
CA GLU A 28 -3.22 -10.49 8.80
C GLU A 28 -4.63 -10.10 9.23
N ALA A 29 -4.85 -8.84 9.59
CA ALA A 29 -6.19 -8.34 9.90
C ALA A 29 -7.15 -8.50 8.70
N ALA A 30 -6.73 -8.16 7.48
CA ALA A 30 -7.56 -8.30 6.29
C ALA A 30 -7.97 -9.76 6.01
N GLU A 31 -7.14 -10.73 6.41
CA GLU A 31 -7.40 -12.16 6.20
C GLU A 31 -8.31 -12.78 7.28
N LEU A 32 -8.45 -12.13 8.44
CA LEU A 32 -9.29 -12.58 9.56
C LEU A 32 -10.71 -11.99 9.56
N LEU A 33 -10.95 -10.95 8.77
CA LEU A 33 -12.20 -10.20 8.74
C LEU A 33 -13.14 -10.72 7.64
N ASP A 34 -14.45 -10.59 7.88
CA ASP A 34 -15.49 -11.02 6.93
C ASP A 34 -16.15 -9.84 6.18
N ALA A 35 -16.15 -8.64 6.76
CA ALA A 35 -16.81 -7.47 6.19
C ALA A 35 -16.00 -6.90 5.02
N PRO A 36 -16.51 -6.90 3.76
CA PRO A 36 -15.74 -6.56 2.57
C PRO A 36 -15.06 -5.18 2.62
N ASP A 37 -15.74 -4.15 3.15
CA ASP A 37 -15.17 -2.81 3.28
C ASP A 37 -13.99 -2.77 4.25
N VAL A 38 -14.10 -3.49 5.37
CA VAL A 38 -13.05 -3.55 6.40
C VAL A 38 -11.87 -4.38 5.87
N VAL A 39 -12.14 -5.51 5.20
CA VAL A 39 -11.13 -6.31 4.49
C VAL A 39 -10.38 -5.47 3.47
N ALA A 40 -11.10 -4.77 2.59
CA ALA A 40 -10.51 -3.90 1.58
C ALA A 40 -9.68 -2.79 2.22
N THR A 41 -10.20 -2.13 3.26
CA THR A 41 -9.51 -1.07 3.99
C THR A 41 -8.20 -1.58 4.60
N CYS A 42 -8.21 -2.71 5.31
CA CYS A 42 -7.00 -3.31 5.87
C CYS A 42 -6.00 -3.71 4.78
N ALA A 43 -6.46 -4.35 3.70
CA ALA A 43 -5.59 -4.73 2.59
C ALA A 43 -4.96 -3.52 1.87
N ILE A 44 -5.69 -2.41 1.72
CA ILE A 44 -5.16 -1.18 1.13
C ILE A 44 -4.06 -0.58 2.03
N HIS A 45 -4.27 -0.56 3.35
CA HIS A 45 -3.23 -0.09 4.28
C HIS A 45 -2.00 -1.01 4.30
N ALA A 46 -2.20 -2.32 4.16
CA ALA A 46 -1.10 -3.28 3.98
C ALA A 46 -0.29 -2.97 2.72
N ALA A 47 -0.96 -2.74 1.58
CA ALA A 47 -0.30 -2.39 0.33
C ALA A 47 0.48 -1.06 0.42
N ILE A 48 -0.09 -0.03 1.06
CA ILE A 48 0.58 1.26 1.29
C ILE A 48 1.82 1.06 2.17
N ALA A 49 1.71 0.29 3.26
CA ALA A 49 2.83 0.03 4.16
C ALA A 49 3.95 -0.76 3.49
N ALA A 50 3.62 -1.78 2.70
CA ALA A 50 4.62 -2.52 1.92
C ALA A 50 5.29 -1.62 0.87
N ALA A 51 4.53 -0.74 0.19
CA ALA A 51 5.09 0.25 -0.74
C ALA A 51 6.07 1.20 -0.04
N ASP A 52 5.69 1.75 1.11
CA ASP A 52 6.56 2.63 1.91
C ASP A 52 7.84 1.90 2.33
N ALA A 53 7.75 0.63 2.73
CA ALA A 53 8.90 -0.19 3.09
C ALA A 53 9.87 -0.33 1.90
N ILE A 54 9.34 -0.65 0.71
CA ILE A 54 10.12 -0.79 -0.52
C ILE A 54 10.79 0.54 -0.90
N THR A 55 10.04 1.64 -0.92
CA THR A 55 10.58 2.94 -1.36
C THR A 55 11.54 3.53 -0.33
N CYS A 56 11.30 3.32 0.97
CA CYS A 56 12.25 3.73 2.00
C CYS A 56 13.57 2.99 1.85
N HIS A 57 13.51 1.67 1.65
CA HIS A 57 14.71 0.86 1.46
C HIS A 57 15.47 1.23 0.18
N ALA A 58 14.78 1.41 -0.94
CA ALA A 58 15.41 1.61 -2.25
C ALA A 58 15.81 3.06 -2.53
N LEU A 59 15.04 4.05 -2.03
CA LEU A 59 15.18 5.46 -2.38
C LEU A 59 15.51 6.37 -1.19
N GLY A 60 15.43 5.89 0.05
CA GLY A 60 15.44 6.75 1.27
C GLY A 60 14.20 7.64 1.40
N GLU A 61 13.19 7.32 0.59
CA GLU A 61 11.93 7.97 0.25
C GLU A 61 10.61 7.34 0.68
N ARG A 62 9.65 8.04 1.29
CA ARG A 62 8.25 7.57 1.23
C ARG A 62 7.21 8.67 1.10
N SER A 63 5.99 8.26 0.78
CA SER A 63 4.81 9.14 0.77
C SER A 63 4.52 9.68 2.17
N SER A 64 4.05 10.93 2.20
CA SER A 64 3.45 11.58 3.37
C SER A 64 2.15 12.32 3.03
N ASP A 65 1.63 12.16 1.81
CA ASP A 65 0.32 12.67 1.40
C ASP A 65 -0.82 11.76 1.88
N GLY A 66 -1.98 12.34 2.22
CA GLY A 66 -3.13 11.60 2.71
C GLY A 66 -3.84 10.74 1.65
N ASP A 67 -3.66 11.06 0.37
CA ASP A 67 -4.18 10.28 -0.76
C ASP A 67 -3.21 9.18 -1.24
N HIS A 68 -1.96 9.20 -0.74
CA HIS A 68 -0.88 8.28 -1.10
C HIS A 68 -0.55 8.20 -2.60
N LEU A 69 -0.93 9.22 -3.39
CA LEU A 69 -0.62 9.21 -4.81
C LEU A 69 0.89 9.29 -5.05
N SER A 70 1.63 10.02 -4.21
CA SER A 70 3.09 10.04 -4.27
C SER A 70 3.73 8.68 -4.01
N ALA A 71 3.07 7.76 -3.28
CA ALA A 71 3.57 6.41 -3.04
C ALA A 71 3.64 5.62 -4.34
N VAL A 72 2.64 5.78 -5.21
CA VAL A 72 2.62 5.15 -6.54
C VAL A 72 3.77 5.67 -7.40
N ASP A 73 4.02 6.98 -7.39
CA ASP A 73 5.09 7.59 -8.18
C ASP A 73 6.49 7.21 -7.67
N LEU A 74 6.66 7.07 -6.36
CA LEU A 74 7.88 6.54 -5.75
C LEU A 74 8.08 5.08 -6.11
N LEU A 75 7.06 4.25 -5.89
CA LEU A 75 7.15 2.83 -6.17
C LEU A 75 7.39 2.55 -7.65
N ARG A 76 6.86 3.38 -8.56
CA ARG A 76 7.10 3.24 -10.01
C ARG A 76 8.56 3.40 -10.41
N GLN A 77 9.35 4.17 -9.64
CA GLN A 77 10.79 4.31 -9.87
C GLN A 77 11.56 3.05 -9.46
N VAL A 78 10.99 2.21 -8.58
CA VAL A 78 11.58 0.95 -8.12
C VAL A 78 11.05 -0.23 -8.94
N ASP A 79 9.73 -0.31 -9.13
CA ASP A 79 9.03 -1.38 -9.85
C ASP A 79 7.65 -0.88 -10.37
N ALA A 80 7.52 -0.79 -11.70
CA ALA A 80 6.30 -0.32 -12.35
C ALA A 80 5.10 -1.28 -12.18
N SER A 81 5.36 -2.58 -12.01
CA SER A 81 4.31 -3.58 -11.83
C SER A 81 3.68 -3.46 -10.44
N LEU A 82 4.52 -3.30 -9.41
CA LEU A 82 4.07 -3.09 -8.03
C LEU A 82 3.37 -1.74 -7.88
N ALA A 83 3.84 -0.69 -8.57
CA ALA A 83 3.16 0.59 -8.62
C ALA A 83 1.75 0.48 -9.23
N THR A 84 1.59 -0.35 -10.26
CA THR A 84 0.27 -0.61 -10.87
C THR A 84 -0.66 -1.35 -9.91
N ALA A 85 -0.15 -2.33 -9.17
CA ALA A 85 -0.91 -3.02 -8.13
C ALA A 85 -1.33 -2.07 -6.98
N LEU A 86 -0.41 -1.24 -6.50
CA LEU A 86 -0.71 -0.21 -5.48
C LEU A 86 -1.78 0.77 -5.96
N LYS A 87 -1.66 1.26 -7.20
CA LYS A 87 -2.66 2.18 -7.76
C LYS A 87 -4.05 1.54 -7.76
N ARG A 88 -4.17 0.28 -8.19
CA ARG A 88 -5.45 -0.44 -8.20
C ARG A 88 -6.05 -0.57 -6.80
N ALA A 89 -5.23 -0.81 -5.78
CA ALA A 89 -5.67 -0.82 -4.39
C ALA A 89 -6.16 0.57 -3.94
N LEU A 90 -5.39 1.63 -4.22
CA LEU A 90 -5.76 3.00 -3.86
C LEU A 90 -7.03 3.51 -4.57
N ASP A 91 -7.26 3.09 -5.81
CA ASP A 91 -8.50 3.41 -6.56
C ASP A 91 -9.75 2.85 -5.85
N ARG A 92 -9.59 1.89 -4.91
CA ARG A 92 -10.67 1.37 -4.05
C ARG A 92 -10.79 2.06 -2.69
N LYS A 93 -9.82 2.89 -2.28
CA LYS A 93 -9.79 3.56 -0.95
C LYS A 93 -11.01 4.45 -0.72
N THR A 94 -11.39 5.24 -1.73
CA THR A 94 -12.56 6.13 -1.62
C THR A 94 -13.85 5.33 -1.48
N GLN A 95 -14.01 4.27 -2.27
CA GLN A 95 -15.18 3.39 -2.21
C GLN A 95 -15.29 2.70 -0.83
N ALA A 96 -14.19 2.12 -0.34
CA ALA A 96 -14.18 1.37 0.93
C ALA A 96 -14.40 2.26 2.17
N GLY A 97 -14.07 3.55 2.10
CA GLY A 97 -14.04 4.43 3.27
C GLY A 97 -15.13 5.49 3.34
N TYR A 98 -15.73 5.87 2.21
CA TYR A 98 -16.53 7.11 2.14
C TYR A 98 -17.78 7.04 1.28
N GLU A 99 -17.93 6.01 0.44
CA GLU A 99 -19.10 5.90 -0.43
C GLU A 99 -20.22 5.11 0.25
N SER A 100 -21.46 5.36 -0.18
CA SER A 100 -22.64 4.62 0.30
C SER A 100 -22.81 3.24 -0.34
N VAL A 101 -22.00 2.93 -1.36
CA VAL A 101 -21.99 1.65 -2.05
C VAL A 101 -20.81 0.82 -1.56
N ASP A 102 -21.14 -0.22 -0.80
CA ASP A 102 -20.17 -1.16 -0.24
C ASP A 102 -19.26 -1.77 -1.33
N VAL A 103 -18.03 -2.08 -0.92
CA VAL A 103 -17.08 -2.84 -1.73
C VAL A 103 -17.59 -4.27 -1.89
N SER A 104 -17.57 -4.79 -3.12
CA SER A 104 -17.94 -6.18 -3.36
C SER A 104 -16.91 -7.14 -2.71
N ALA A 105 -17.34 -8.33 -2.29
CA ALA A 105 -16.42 -9.35 -1.78
C ALA A 105 -15.30 -9.71 -2.79
N ALA A 106 -15.60 -9.64 -4.09
CA ALA A 106 -14.63 -9.87 -5.16
C ALA A 106 -13.57 -8.75 -5.26
N ASP A 107 -13.97 -7.49 -5.07
CA ASP A 107 -13.06 -6.35 -5.01
C ASP A 107 -12.22 -6.40 -3.73
N ALA A 108 -12.80 -6.74 -2.57
CA ALA A 108 -12.07 -6.93 -1.33
C ALA A 108 -11.00 -8.03 -1.46
N THR A 109 -11.36 -9.17 -2.05
CA THR A 109 -10.42 -10.26 -2.38
C THR A 109 -9.30 -9.78 -3.31
N SER A 110 -9.62 -8.91 -4.27
CA SER A 110 -8.62 -8.33 -5.17
C SER A 110 -7.63 -7.42 -4.43
N CYS A 111 -8.11 -6.61 -3.47
CA CYS A 111 -7.26 -5.80 -2.61
C CYS A 111 -6.28 -6.66 -1.80
N VAL A 112 -6.76 -7.75 -1.18
CA VAL A 112 -5.90 -8.70 -0.44
C VAL A 112 -4.82 -9.30 -1.35
N ARG A 113 -5.17 -9.69 -2.58
CA ARG A 113 -4.19 -10.21 -3.55
C ARG A 113 -3.11 -9.18 -3.89
N TRP A 114 -3.47 -7.92 -4.14
CA TRP A 114 -2.48 -6.87 -4.41
C TRP A 114 -1.60 -6.61 -3.19
N ALA A 115 -2.18 -6.57 -1.99
CA ALA A 115 -1.44 -6.42 -0.75
C ALA A 115 -0.41 -7.53 -0.55
N ARG A 116 -0.78 -8.80 -0.76
CA ARG A 116 0.14 -9.96 -0.73
C ARG A 116 1.29 -9.81 -1.72
N GLN A 117 1.02 -9.36 -2.94
CA GLN A 117 2.03 -9.13 -3.96
C GLN A 117 3.07 -8.10 -3.51
N LEU A 118 2.62 -6.97 -2.94
CA LEU A 118 3.52 -5.94 -2.44
C LEU A 118 4.29 -6.40 -1.19
N LEU A 119 3.62 -7.09 -0.27
CA LEU A 119 4.27 -7.59 0.94
C LEU A 119 5.40 -8.57 0.62
N ALA A 120 5.14 -9.57 -0.22
CA ALA A 120 6.16 -10.53 -0.64
C ALA A 120 7.38 -9.84 -1.30
N ALA A 121 7.13 -8.79 -2.09
CA ALA A 121 8.19 -8.00 -2.69
C ALA A 121 8.99 -7.17 -1.67
N ALA A 122 8.35 -6.69 -0.61
CA ALA A 122 9.02 -5.97 0.47
C ALA A 122 9.87 -6.92 1.33
N GLU A 123 9.34 -8.09 1.68
CA GLU A 123 10.04 -9.14 2.43
C GLU A 123 11.32 -9.58 1.71
N ALA A 124 11.21 -9.88 0.41
CA ALA A 124 12.35 -10.27 -0.42
C ALA A 124 13.48 -9.22 -0.51
N ARG A 125 13.21 -7.96 -0.17
CA ARG A 125 14.20 -6.87 -0.20
C ARG A 125 14.80 -6.57 1.18
N LEU A 126 14.02 -6.75 2.25
CA LEU A 126 14.39 -6.32 3.60
C LEU A 126 14.88 -7.47 4.50
N GLU A 127 14.61 -8.71 4.11
CA GLU A 127 14.91 -9.92 4.89
C GLU A 127 15.79 -10.93 4.14
N ALA A 128 16.22 -10.59 2.91
CA ALA A 128 17.21 -11.34 2.16
C ALA A 128 18.65 -11.11 2.67
#